data_AF-A0A831RN97-F1
#
_entry.id   AF-A0A831RN97-F1
#
_cell.length_a   1.000
_cell.length_b   1.000
_cell.length_c   1.000
_cell.angle_alpha   90.00
_cell.angle_beta   90.00
_cell.angle_gamma   90.00
#
_symmetry.space_group_name_H-M   'P 1'
#
loop_
_entity.id
_entity.type
_entity.pdbx_description
1 polymer ?
#
loop_
_entity_poly.entity_id
_entity_poly.type
_entity_poly.pdbx_seq_one_letter_code
_entity_poly.pdbx_strand_id
1 'polypeptide(L)'
;MSLFFALLYIVAALILVVGLARKIIQYARTPAPLKIPTTPAPVTGAGVVMRLFREVVFFESLFKSTKWTWIFGWMFHIGLLLVLLRHLRYFIDPSWIPAWLWLPIELVQPFGVYAGFAMVAGLTGLFLRRIFVDRVRYISSPSDYLWLLLLGFIGFSGLTMKFVARTDVVMVKQFFTGLWTLDWGPLPADLPLIVHLSLVAILMILFPFSKLLHVPGVFFSPTRNQVDNPREKRHVAPWARALDEQEQN
;
A
#
# COMPACT_ATOMS: atom_id res chain seq x y z
N MET A 1 -24.78 -15.09 5.57
CA MET A 1 -23.80 -13.98 5.73
C MET A 1 -22.37 -14.51 5.74
N SER A 2 -21.99 -15.40 6.67
CA SER A 2 -20.59 -15.90 6.79
C SER A 2 -20.06 -16.56 5.51
N LEU A 3 -20.82 -17.46 4.89
CA LEU A 3 -20.46 -18.10 3.61
C LEU A 3 -20.21 -17.06 2.50
N PHE A 4 -21.09 -16.07 2.39
CA PHE A 4 -20.93 -15.00 1.39
C PHE A 4 -19.61 -14.25 1.59
N PHE A 5 -19.31 -13.81 2.81
CA PHE A 5 -18.06 -13.12 3.11
C PHE A 5 -16.84 -14.02 2.94
N ALA A 6 -16.94 -15.32 3.26
CA ALA A 6 -15.84 -16.26 3.07
C ALA A 6 -15.46 -16.34 1.58
N LEU A 7 -16.45 -16.61 0.73
CA LEU A 7 -16.25 -16.68 -0.72
C LEU A 7 -15.77 -15.33 -1.28
N LEU A 8 -16.37 -14.22 -0.83
CA LEU A 8 -15.97 -12.88 -1.25
C LEU A 8 -14.50 -12.60 -0.95
N TYR A 9 -14.03 -12.92 0.26
CA TYR A 9 -12.64 -12.68 0.66
C TYR A 9 -11.65 -13.63 -0.01
N ILE A 10 -12.03 -14.88 -0.27
CA ILE A 10 -11.21 -15.81 -1.06
C ILE A 10 -11.02 -15.25 -2.48
N VAL A 11 -12.11 -14.85 -3.15
CA VAL A 11 -12.05 -14.26 -4.49
C VAL A 11 -11.28 -12.95 -4.48
N ALA A 12 -11.54 -12.06 -3.52
CA ALA A 12 -10.86 -10.78 -3.40
C ALA A 12 -9.35 -10.94 -3.15
N ALA A 13 -8.95 -11.90 -2.33
CA ALA A 13 -7.55 -12.22 -2.08
C ALA A 13 -6.86 -12.74 -3.35
N LEU A 14 -7.50 -13.65 -4.09
CA LEU A 14 -6.97 -14.15 -5.37
C LEU A 14 -6.79 -13.01 -6.38
N ILE A 15 -7.79 -12.14 -6.55
CA ILE A 15 -7.71 -10.98 -7.44
C ILE A 15 -6.57 -10.05 -7.03
N LEU A 16 -6.48 -9.72 -5.74
CA LEU A 16 -5.43 -8.85 -5.22
C LEU A 16 -4.04 -9.44 -5.47
N VAL A 17 -3.80 -10.68 -5.05
CA VAL A 17 -2.48 -11.32 -5.11
C VAL A 17 -2.05 -11.55 -6.56
N VAL A 18 -2.91 -12.16 -7.39
CA VAL A 18 -2.59 -12.43 -8.79
C VAL A 18 -2.46 -11.13 -9.59
N GLY A 19 -3.37 -10.18 -9.37
CA GLY A 19 -3.34 -8.88 -10.03
C GLY A 19 -2.08 -8.08 -9.70
N LEU A 20 -1.72 -8.03 -8.42
CA LEU A 20 -0.51 -7.36 -7.94
C LEU A 20 0.75 -8.03 -8.49
N ALA A 21 0.84 -9.37 -8.43
CA ALA A 21 1.97 -10.12 -8.98
C ALA A 21 2.14 -9.84 -10.48
N ARG A 22 1.06 -9.87 -11.26
CA ARG A 22 1.08 -9.53 -12.69
C ARG A 22 1.57 -8.10 -12.94
N LYS A 23 1.16 -7.13 -12.12
CA LYS A 23 1.63 -5.74 -12.23
C LYS A 23 3.11 -5.59 -11.89
N ILE A 24 3.59 -6.27 -10.86
CA ILE A 24 5.02 -6.28 -10.50
C ILE A 24 5.84 -6.90 -11.62
N ILE A 25 5.41 -8.05 -12.18
CA ILE A 25 6.07 -8.69 -13.32
C ILE A 25 6.07 -7.75 -14.54
N GLN A 26 4.95 -7.08 -14.81
CA GLN A 26 4.86 -6.09 -15.88
C GLN A 26 5.89 -4.97 -15.68
N TYR A 27 5.98 -4.39 -14.48
CA TYR A 27 6.94 -3.32 -14.20
C TYR A 27 8.39 -3.79 -14.29
N ALA A 28 8.71 -4.99 -13.78
CA ALA A 28 10.04 -5.57 -13.85
C ALA A 28 10.49 -5.87 -15.29
N ARG A 29 9.55 -6.23 -16.18
CA ARG A 29 9.84 -6.55 -17.59
C ARG A 29 9.77 -5.34 -18.52
N THR A 30 9.22 -4.21 -18.07
CA THR A 30 9.11 -3.02 -18.90
C THR A 30 10.51 -2.44 -19.15
N PRO A 31 10.98 -2.37 -20.40
CA PRO A 31 12.34 -1.88 -20.68
C PRO A 31 12.43 -0.38 -20.38
N ALA A 32 13.54 0.03 -19.76
CA ALA A 32 13.91 1.43 -19.59
C ALA A 32 15.01 1.79 -20.62
N PRO A 33 14.65 2.33 -21.79
CA PRO A 33 15.62 2.55 -22.87
C PRO A 33 16.66 3.62 -22.54
N LEU A 34 16.32 4.56 -21.67
CA LEU A 34 17.16 5.70 -21.32
C LEU A 34 17.47 5.74 -19.82
N LYS A 35 18.62 6.32 -19.48
CA LYS A 35 18.90 6.80 -18.14
C LYS A 35 18.32 8.20 -17.97
N ILE A 36 17.30 8.31 -17.13
CA ILE A 36 16.57 9.55 -16.84
C ILE A 36 16.46 9.82 -15.33
N PRO A 37 17.54 9.69 -14.54
CA PRO A 37 17.46 9.99 -13.11
C PRO A 37 17.22 11.50 -12.89
N THR A 38 16.39 11.85 -11.90
CA THR A 38 16.17 13.28 -11.56
C THR A 38 17.36 13.83 -10.79
N THR A 39 18.05 14.82 -11.36
CA THR A 39 19.24 15.44 -10.76
C THR A 39 18.88 16.36 -9.59
N PRO A 40 19.76 16.52 -8.57
CA PRO A 40 21.01 15.77 -8.38
C PRO A 40 20.72 14.31 -8.02
N ALA A 41 21.30 13.37 -8.79
CA ALA A 41 21.06 11.95 -8.64
C ALA A 41 22.31 11.22 -8.13
N PRO A 42 22.16 10.08 -7.43
CA PRO A 42 23.32 9.36 -6.93
C PRO A 42 24.14 8.71 -8.04
N VAL A 43 25.45 8.88 -7.98
CA VAL A 43 26.43 8.29 -8.93
C VAL A 43 26.83 6.85 -8.58
N THR A 44 26.37 6.32 -7.43
CA THR A 44 26.64 4.94 -6.99
C THR A 44 25.34 4.18 -6.72
N GLY A 45 25.40 2.85 -6.82
CA GLY A 45 24.25 1.99 -6.48
C GLY A 45 23.82 2.11 -5.02
N ALA A 46 24.77 2.20 -4.08
CA ALA A 46 24.47 2.44 -2.67
C ALA A 46 23.74 3.77 -2.46
N GLY A 47 24.12 4.82 -3.19
CA GLY A 47 23.43 6.11 -3.15
C GLY A 47 21.99 6.03 -3.67
N VAL A 48 21.73 5.20 -4.70
CA VAL A 48 20.36 4.95 -5.19
C VAL A 48 19.50 4.27 -4.13
N VAL A 49 20.03 3.25 -3.46
CA VAL A 49 19.33 2.55 -2.36
C VAL A 49 19.00 3.54 -1.24
N MET A 50 19.96 4.38 -0.85
CA MET A 50 19.74 5.40 0.20
C MET A 50 18.70 6.45 -0.23
N ARG A 51 18.71 6.90 -1.49
CA ARG A 51 17.66 7.78 -2.04
C ARG A 51 16.29 7.12 -1.93
N LEU A 52 16.15 5.89 -2.40
CA LEU A 52 14.88 5.16 -2.36
C LEU A 52 14.40 4.96 -0.92
N PHE A 53 15.28 4.61 0.01
CA PHE A 53 14.95 4.49 1.42
C PHE A 53 14.36 5.79 1.98
N ARG A 54 15.02 6.94 1.75
CA ARG A 54 14.51 8.24 2.21
C ARG A 54 13.20 8.64 1.54
N GLU A 55 13.04 8.31 0.27
CA GLU A 55 11.80 8.54 -0.47
C GLU A 55 10.65 7.68 0.03
N VAL A 56 10.88 6.44 0.45
CA VAL A 56 9.82 5.53 0.92
C VAL A 56 9.48 5.78 2.39
N VAL A 57 10.48 5.99 3.25
CA VAL A 57 10.28 6.12 4.70
C VAL A 57 9.91 7.53 5.11
N PHE A 58 10.57 8.54 4.52
CA PHE A 58 10.44 9.92 4.93
C PHE A 58 9.76 10.82 3.90
N PHE A 59 9.42 10.31 2.72
CA PHE A 59 8.88 11.14 1.62
C PHE A 59 9.72 12.40 1.39
N GLU A 60 11.05 12.27 1.35
CA GLU A 60 12.00 13.40 1.38
C GLU A 60 11.69 14.49 0.34
N SER A 61 11.40 14.11 -0.91
CA SER A 61 11.02 15.07 -1.95
C SER A 61 9.74 15.83 -1.63
N LEU A 62 8.75 15.15 -1.03
CA LEU A 62 7.48 15.78 -0.63
C LEU A 62 7.70 16.73 0.56
N PHE A 63 8.57 16.37 1.50
CA PHE A 63 8.95 17.23 2.63
C PHE A 63 9.55 18.54 2.15
N LYS A 64 10.47 18.47 1.18
CA LYS A 64 11.11 19.65 0.56
C LYS A 64 10.12 20.50 -0.24
N SER A 65 9.12 19.89 -0.87
CA SER A 65 8.18 20.59 -1.73
C SER A 65 6.99 21.21 -0.98
N THR A 66 6.26 20.43 -0.19
CA THR A 66 5.03 20.91 0.47
C THR A 66 4.86 20.28 1.86
N LYS A 67 5.29 21.02 2.90
CA LYS A 67 5.27 20.55 4.29
C LYS A 67 3.88 20.10 4.77
N TRP A 68 2.82 20.81 4.41
CA TRP A 68 1.46 20.42 4.79
C TRP A 68 1.02 19.09 4.18
N THR A 69 1.25 18.89 2.88
CA THR A 69 0.97 17.61 2.22
C THR A 69 1.81 16.50 2.82
N TRP A 70 3.06 16.81 3.17
CA TRP A 70 3.96 15.87 3.83
C TRP A 70 3.42 15.42 5.19
N ILE A 71 3.01 16.34 6.07
CA ILE A 71 2.47 16.01 7.39
C ILE A 71 1.26 15.07 7.26
N PHE A 72 0.26 15.45 6.47
CA PHE A 72 -0.95 14.63 6.30
C PHE A 72 -0.66 13.31 5.57
N GLY A 73 0.24 13.33 4.58
CA GLY A 73 0.69 12.15 3.86
C GLY A 73 1.42 11.17 4.76
N TRP A 74 2.36 11.64 5.57
CA TRP A 74 3.13 10.80 6.49
C TRP A 74 2.26 10.24 7.61
N MET A 75 1.40 11.08 8.20
CA MET A 75 0.44 10.65 9.22
C MET A 75 -0.53 9.58 8.68
N PHE A 76 -1.01 9.73 7.45
CA PHE A 76 -1.80 8.70 6.78
C PHE A 76 -1.01 7.40 6.57
N HIS A 77 0.18 7.44 5.97
CA HIS A 77 0.90 6.22 5.59
C HIS A 77 1.47 5.47 6.79
N ILE A 78 2.03 6.16 7.79
CA ILE A 78 2.48 5.51 9.03
C ILE A 78 1.28 4.96 9.81
N GLY A 79 0.18 5.72 9.87
CA GLY A 79 -1.07 5.23 10.44
C GLY A 79 -1.55 3.95 9.77
N LEU A 80 -1.59 3.94 8.43
CA LEU A 80 -1.96 2.79 7.62
C LEU A 80 -1.01 1.60 7.85
N LEU A 81 0.30 1.81 7.87
CA LEU A 81 1.28 0.75 8.12
C LEU A 81 1.05 0.08 9.48
N LEU A 82 0.93 0.86 10.55
CA LEU A 82 0.70 0.33 11.90
C LEU A 82 -0.66 -0.37 12.01
N VAL A 83 -1.69 0.17 11.35
CA VAL A 83 -3.01 -0.47 11.27
C VAL A 83 -2.91 -1.82 10.54
N LEU A 84 -2.23 -1.89 9.39
CA LEU A 84 -2.04 -3.14 8.64
C LEU A 84 -1.25 -4.18 9.45
N LEU A 85 -0.15 -3.77 10.11
CA LEU A 85 0.62 -4.65 11.00
C LEU A 85 -0.26 -5.19 12.14
N ARG A 86 -1.09 -4.34 12.74
CA ARG A 86 -2.07 -4.76 13.74
C ARG A 86 -3.08 -5.76 13.17
N HIS A 87 -3.51 -5.59 11.92
CA HIS A 87 -4.49 -6.48 11.28
C HIS A 87 -3.97 -7.91 11.07
N LEU A 88 -2.65 -8.12 10.96
CA LEU A 88 -2.06 -9.46 10.79
C LEU A 88 -2.51 -10.45 11.87
N ARG A 89 -2.82 -9.98 13.09
CA ARG A 89 -3.34 -10.81 14.19
C ARG A 89 -4.65 -11.55 13.90
N TYR A 90 -5.40 -11.10 12.91
CA TYR A 90 -6.67 -11.71 12.53
C TYR A 90 -6.50 -12.80 11.47
N PHE A 91 -5.36 -12.85 10.79
CA PHE A 91 -5.11 -13.76 9.67
C PHE A 91 -4.03 -14.81 9.97
N ILE A 92 -3.16 -14.54 10.94
CA ILE A 92 -2.04 -15.40 11.32
C ILE A 92 -2.22 -15.82 12.77
N ASP A 93 -2.18 -17.12 13.03
CA ASP A 93 -2.07 -17.62 14.39
C ASP A 93 -0.60 -17.56 14.85
N PRO A 94 -0.30 -17.01 16.05
CA PRO A 94 1.05 -16.96 16.58
C PRO A 94 1.76 -18.32 16.67
N SER A 95 1.00 -19.42 16.79
CA SER A 95 1.56 -20.77 16.83
C SER A 95 2.17 -21.23 15.49
N TRP A 96 1.84 -20.57 14.38
CA TRP A 96 2.31 -20.96 13.03
C TRP A 96 3.69 -20.41 12.69
N ILE A 97 4.18 -19.43 13.44
CA ILE A 97 5.41 -18.70 13.13
C ILE A 97 6.35 -18.65 14.35
N PRO A 98 7.68 -18.59 14.13
CA PRO A 98 8.63 -18.49 15.23
C PRO A 98 8.38 -17.24 16.10
N ALA A 99 8.50 -17.39 17.42
CA ALA A 99 8.23 -16.32 18.38
C ALA A 99 9.04 -15.03 18.13
N TRP A 100 10.30 -15.15 17.69
CA TRP A 100 11.15 -14.00 17.37
C TRP A 100 10.63 -13.16 16.20
N LEU A 101 9.87 -13.76 15.28
CA LEU A 101 9.24 -13.06 14.16
C LEU A 101 7.90 -12.42 14.56
N TRP A 102 7.21 -13.00 15.55
CA TRP A 102 5.95 -12.48 16.06
C TRP A 102 6.12 -11.31 17.05
N LEU A 103 7.20 -11.32 17.85
CA LEU A 103 7.46 -10.32 18.87
C LEU A 103 7.33 -8.86 18.39
N PRO A 104 7.87 -8.45 17.22
CA PRO A 104 7.69 -7.09 16.72
C PRO A 104 6.21 -6.72 16.45
N ILE A 105 5.41 -7.67 15.95
CA ILE A 105 3.99 -7.45 15.67
C ILE A 105 3.23 -7.22 16.97
N GLU A 106 3.55 -7.99 18.01
CA GLU A 106 2.97 -7.84 19.35
C GLU A 106 3.28 -6.47 19.96
N LEU A 107 4.53 -6.02 19.87
CA LEU A 107 4.95 -4.71 20.36
C LEU A 107 4.25 -3.54 19.64
N VAL A 108 3.88 -3.71 18.37
CA VAL A 108 3.18 -2.69 17.57
C VAL A 108 1.67 -2.63 17.87
N GLN A 109 1.07 -3.67 18.46
CA GLN A 109 -0.38 -3.75 18.68
C GLN A 109 -1.00 -2.54 19.39
N PRO A 110 -0.42 -2.01 20.50
CA PRO A 110 -1.01 -0.87 21.22
C PRO A 110 -1.01 0.40 20.36
N PHE A 111 0.07 0.62 19.62
CA PHE A 111 0.21 1.78 18.73
C PHE A 111 -0.76 1.72 17.56
N GLY A 112 -1.06 0.51 17.05
CA GLY A 112 -1.99 0.31 15.94
C GLY A 112 -3.44 0.76 16.22
N VAL A 113 -3.85 0.89 17.48
CA VAL A 113 -5.18 1.43 17.84
C VAL A 113 -5.20 2.95 17.64
N TYR A 114 -4.22 3.66 18.21
CA TYR A 114 -4.11 5.11 18.08
C TYR A 114 -3.71 5.56 16.67
N ALA A 115 -2.95 4.72 15.96
CA ALA A 115 -2.62 4.89 14.56
C ALA A 115 -3.85 4.99 13.66
N GLY A 116 -4.97 4.38 14.03
CA GLY A 116 -6.25 4.52 13.31
C GLY A 116 -6.75 5.96 13.28
N PHE A 117 -6.61 6.71 14.39
CA PHE A 117 -6.95 8.13 14.44
C PHE A 117 -6.01 8.97 13.57
N ALA A 118 -4.71 8.72 13.65
CA ALA A 118 -3.73 9.37 12.79
C ALA A 118 -4.03 9.13 11.30
N MET A 119 -4.37 7.89 10.93
CA MET A 119 -4.72 7.51 9.57
C MET A 119 -5.95 8.29 9.06
N VAL A 120 -7.04 8.33 9.85
CA VAL A 120 -8.27 9.05 9.48
C VAL A 120 -8.04 10.56 9.43
N ALA A 121 -7.30 11.12 10.38
CA ALA A 121 -6.94 12.54 10.37
C ALA A 121 -6.09 12.91 9.14
N GLY A 122 -5.16 12.03 8.75
CA GLY A 122 -4.29 12.24 7.59
C GLY A 122 -5.07 12.20 6.30
N LEU A 123 -5.96 11.21 6.15
CA LEU A 123 -6.89 11.10 5.02
C LEU A 123 -7.81 12.31 4.94
N THR A 124 -8.36 12.76 6.07
CA THR A 124 -9.21 13.96 6.13
C THR A 124 -8.44 15.19 5.66
N GLY A 125 -7.22 15.43 6.17
CA GLY A 125 -6.38 16.53 5.73
C GLY A 125 -6.05 16.49 4.23
N LEU A 126 -5.73 15.32 3.69
CA LEU A 126 -5.47 15.13 2.26
C LEU A 126 -6.74 15.34 1.41
N PHE A 127 -7.90 14.92 1.91
CA PHE A 127 -9.19 15.11 1.24
C PHE A 127 -9.58 16.58 1.20
N LEU A 128 -9.50 17.29 2.33
CA LEU A 128 -9.75 18.72 2.41
C LEU A 128 -8.80 19.50 1.50
N ARG A 129 -7.50 19.18 1.49
CA ARG A 129 -6.53 19.77 0.55
C ARG A 129 -6.97 19.60 -0.91
N ARG A 130 -7.56 18.46 -1.28
CA ARG A 130 -8.00 18.18 -2.64
C ARG A 130 -9.26 18.96 -3.05
N ILE A 131 -10.05 19.41 -2.08
CA ILE A 131 -11.25 20.23 -2.31
C ILE A 131 -10.88 21.72 -2.32
N PHE A 132 -10.10 22.18 -1.35
CA PHE A 132 -9.90 23.60 -1.08
C PHE A 132 -8.70 24.24 -1.79
N VAL A 133 -7.73 23.45 -2.28
CA VAL A 133 -6.57 24.02 -2.97
C VAL A 133 -6.78 23.95 -4.47
N ASP A 134 -6.95 25.12 -5.12
CA ASP A 134 -7.30 25.23 -6.54
C ASP A 134 -6.39 24.45 -7.46
N ARG A 135 -5.07 24.58 -7.29
CA ARG A 135 -4.08 23.84 -8.09
C ARG A 135 -4.27 22.33 -8.00
N VAL A 136 -4.60 21.82 -6.81
CA VAL A 136 -4.77 20.39 -6.57
C VAL A 136 -6.11 19.92 -7.12
N ARG A 137 -7.17 20.70 -6.90
CA ARG A 137 -8.51 20.43 -7.43
C ARG A 137 -8.51 20.39 -8.95
N TYR A 138 -7.80 21.31 -9.60
CA TYR A 138 -7.70 21.41 -11.06
C TYR A 138 -7.09 20.15 -11.70
N ILE A 139 -6.10 19.53 -11.06
CA ILE A 139 -5.42 18.32 -11.57
C ILE A 139 -6.01 17.00 -11.03
N SER A 140 -7.07 17.05 -10.22
CA SER A 140 -7.64 15.86 -9.58
C SER A 140 -8.70 15.21 -10.47
N SER A 141 -8.66 13.88 -10.57
CA SER A 141 -9.71 13.10 -11.22
C SER A 141 -10.72 12.56 -10.20
N PRO A 142 -11.96 12.19 -10.60
CA PRO A 142 -12.97 11.65 -9.68
C PRO A 142 -12.47 10.47 -8.84
N SER A 143 -11.66 9.59 -9.45
CA SER A 143 -11.02 8.47 -8.76
C SER A 143 -10.21 8.89 -7.53
N ASP A 144 -9.57 10.06 -7.56
CA ASP A 144 -8.72 10.51 -6.45
C ASP A 144 -9.51 10.83 -5.19
N TYR A 145 -10.75 11.32 -5.35
CA TYR A 145 -11.67 11.54 -4.25
C TYR A 145 -12.23 10.21 -3.74
N LEU A 146 -12.62 9.31 -4.65
CA LEU A 146 -13.19 8.01 -4.30
C LEU A 146 -12.22 7.14 -3.49
N TRP A 147 -10.92 7.12 -3.82
CA TRP A 147 -9.93 6.37 -3.04
C TRP A 147 -9.74 6.92 -1.62
N LEU A 148 -9.72 8.24 -1.46
CA LEU A 148 -9.61 8.87 -0.14
C LEU A 148 -10.86 8.61 0.70
N LEU A 149 -12.06 8.66 0.09
CA LEU A 149 -13.32 8.34 0.75
C LEU A 149 -13.38 6.85 1.14
N LEU A 150 -13.03 5.94 0.22
CA LEU A 150 -13.03 4.50 0.50
C LEU A 150 -12.13 4.18 1.69
N LEU A 151 -10.88 4.64 1.68
CA LEU A 151 -9.94 4.42 2.80
C LEU A 151 -10.39 5.14 4.08
N GLY A 152 -10.98 6.33 3.95
CA GLY A 152 -11.54 7.10 5.06
C GLY A 152 -12.66 6.34 5.77
N PHE A 153 -13.61 5.80 5.01
CA PHE A 153 -14.72 5.01 5.54
C PHE A 153 -14.27 3.66 6.11
N ILE A 154 -13.24 3.02 5.53
CA ILE A 154 -12.61 1.83 6.12
C ILE A 154 -12.01 2.18 7.49
N GLY A 155 -11.23 3.25 7.58
CA GLY A 155 -10.66 3.71 8.84
C GLY A 155 -11.73 4.07 9.88
N PHE A 156 -12.75 4.82 9.46
CA PHE A 156 -13.84 5.27 10.33
C PHE A 156 -14.70 4.11 10.86
N SER A 157 -15.08 3.17 10.00
CA SER A 157 -15.81 1.95 10.41
C SER A 157 -14.98 1.10 11.37
N GLY A 158 -13.66 0.95 11.14
CA GLY A 158 -12.77 0.24 12.04
C GLY A 158 -12.63 0.90 13.43
N LEU A 159 -12.57 2.23 13.50
CA LEU A 159 -12.59 2.97 14.76
C LEU A 159 -13.95 2.81 15.47
N THR A 160 -15.05 2.88 14.72
CA THR A 160 -16.42 2.70 15.25
C THR A 160 -16.59 1.31 15.87
N MET A 161 -16.11 0.26 15.22
CA MET A 161 -16.11 -1.10 15.77
C MET A 161 -15.33 -1.18 17.09
N LYS A 162 -14.18 -0.52 17.19
CA LYS A 162 -13.32 -0.60 18.38
C LYS A 162 -13.85 0.21 19.57
N PHE A 163 -14.35 1.42 19.33
CA PHE A 163 -14.67 2.39 20.39
C PHE A 163 -16.16 2.52 20.69
N VAL A 164 -17.02 2.22 19.72
CA VAL A 164 -18.48 2.41 19.84
C VAL A 164 -19.20 1.06 19.92
N ALA A 165 -19.11 0.25 18.86
CA ALA A 165 -19.89 -0.98 18.74
C ALA A 165 -19.33 -2.16 19.54
N ARG A 166 -18.01 -2.17 19.80
CA ARG A 166 -17.29 -3.23 20.55
C ARG A 166 -17.52 -4.63 19.96
N THR A 167 -17.36 -4.75 18.64
CA THR A 167 -17.47 -6.00 17.88
C THR A 167 -16.65 -7.13 18.51
N ASP A 168 -17.17 -8.37 18.45
CA ASP A 168 -16.46 -9.56 18.90
C ASP A 168 -15.28 -9.89 17.98
N VAL A 169 -14.11 -9.41 18.39
CA VAL A 169 -12.84 -9.61 17.67
C VAL A 169 -12.31 -11.04 17.74
N VAL A 170 -12.76 -11.86 18.68
CA VAL A 170 -12.35 -13.26 18.80
C VAL A 170 -13.03 -14.06 17.71
N MET A 171 -14.33 -13.85 17.54
CA MET A 171 -15.13 -14.48 16.48
C MET A 171 -14.64 -14.06 15.08
N VAL A 172 -14.29 -12.78 14.88
CA VAL A 172 -13.68 -12.30 13.63
C VAL A 172 -12.33 -13.00 13.37
N LYS A 173 -11.48 -13.13 14.39
CA LYS A 173 -10.20 -13.85 14.24
C LYS A 173 -10.45 -15.30 13.83
N GLN A 174 -11.31 -16.03 14.54
CA GLN A 174 -11.65 -17.42 14.25
C GLN A 174 -12.15 -17.60 12.83
N PHE A 175 -13.02 -16.70 12.35
CA PHE A 175 -13.50 -16.72 10.98
C PHE A 175 -12.36 -16.63 9.95
N PHE A 176 -11.50 -15.60 10.06
CA PHE A 176 -10.43 -15.38 9.10
C PHE A 176 -9.31 -16.43 9.17
N THR A 177 -8.97 -16.92 10.36
CA THR A 177 -8.02 -18.04 10.50
C THR A 177 -8.60 -19.34 9.95
N GLY A 178 -9.92 -19.57 10.10
CA GLY A 178 -10.61 -20.75 9.57
C GLY A 178 -10.70 -20.78 8.04
N LEU A 179 -10.51 -19.64 7.35
CA LEU A 179 -10.43 -19.63 5.89
C LEU A 179 -9.25 -20.46 5.35
N TRP A 180 -8.16 -20.57 6.09
CA TRP A 180 -6.99 -21.38 5.69
C TRP A 180 -7.29 -22.88 5.69
N THR A 181 -8.14 -23.33 6.61
CA THR A 181 -8.54 -24.74 6.74
C THR A 181 -9.85 -25.03 6.00
N LEU A 182 -10.42 -24.04 5.30
CA LEU A 182 -11.75 -24.11 4.68
C LEU A 182 -12.87 -24.50 5.65
N ASP A 183 -12.66 -24.22 6.93
CA ASP A 183 -13.61 -24.48 8.02
C ASP A 183 -13.78 -23.20 8.84
N TRP A 184 -14.51 -22.25 8.26
CA TRP A 184 -14.77 -20.95 8.88
C TRP A 184 -16.03 -21.00 9.75
N GLY A 185 -15.92 -20.44 10.95
CA GLY A 185 -17.05 -20.28 11.86
C GLY A 185 -18.05 -19.20 11.43
N PRO A 186 -19.01 -18.85 12.30
CA PRO A 186 -19.90 -17.75 12.04
C PRO A 186 -19.16 -16.38 12.15
N LEU A 187 -19.62 -15.38 11.40
CA LEU A 187 -19.19 -13.98 11.56
C LEU A 187 -20.18 -13.21 12.46
N PRO A 188 -19.70 -12.26 13.29
CA PRO A 188 -20.59 -11.31 13.95
C PRO A 188 -21.42 -10.53 12.92
N ALA A 189 -22.67 -10.20 13.28
CA ALA A 189 -23.62 -9.53 12.38
C ALA A 189 -23.78 -8.04 12.69
N ASP A 190 -22.79 -7.39 13.31
CA ASP A 190 -22.84 -5.97 13.58
C ASP A 190 -22.65 -5.14 12.31
N LEU A 191 -23.48 -4.11 12.15
CA LEU A 191 -23.47 -3.26 10.96
C LEU A 191 -22.10 -2.62 10.66
N PRO A 192 -21.35 -2.08 11.65
CA PRO A 192 -20.03 -1.52 11.39
C PRO A 192 -19.04 -2.54 10.82
N LEU A 193 -19.04 -3.78 11.30
CA LEU A 193 -18.22 -4.86 10.74
C LEU A 193 -18.62 -5.18 9.30
N ILE A 194 -19.92 -5.34 9.01
CA ILE A 194 -20.39 -5.65 7.65
C ILE A 194 -19.93 -4.56 6.68
N VAL A 195 -20.12 -3.28 7.03
CA VAL A 195 -19.65 -2.14 6.23
C VAL A 195 -18.13 -2.18 6.06
N HIS A 196 -17.39 -2.37 7.15
CA HIS A 196 -15.93 -2.43 7.11
C HIS A 196 -15.43 -3.52 6.15
N LEU A 197 -15.95 -4.74 6.31
CA LEU A 197 -15.56 -5.89 5.51
C LEU A 197 -15.93 -5.72 4.04
N SER A 198 -17.12 -5.19 3.73
CA SER A 198 -17.53 -4.91 2.35
C SER A 198 -16.60 -3.88 1.69
N LEU A 199 -16.24 -2.80 2.39
CA LEU A 199 -15.34 -1.77 1.85
C LEU A 199 -13.92 -2.31 1.65
N VAL A 200 -13.42 -3.14 2.57
CA VAL A 200 -12.11 -3.80 2.42
C VAL A 200 -12.11 -4.77 1.24
N ALA A 201 -13.17 -5.55 1.03
CA ALA A 201 -13.28 -6.42 -0.13
C ALA A 201 -13.26 -5.61 -1.45
N ILE A 202 -13.98 -4.49 -1.52
CA ILE A 202 -13.93 -3.56 -2.66
C ILE A 202 -12.51 -3.04 -2.88
N LEU A 203 -11.82 -2.61 -1.81
CA LEU A 203 -10.43 -2.17 -1.87
C LEU A 203 -9.54 -3.26 -2.47
N MET A 204 -9.61 -4.50 -1.97
CA MET A 204 -8.79 -5.62 -2.43
C MET A 204 -9.01 -5.93 -3.91
N ILE A 205 -10.27 -5.97 -4.35
CA ILE A 205 -10.63 -6.26 -5.75
C ILE A 205 -10.12 -5.17 -6.70
N LEU A 206 -10.26 -3.89 -6.32
CA LEU A 206 -9.93 -2.77 -7.19
C LEU A 206 -8.45 -2.36 -7.12
N PHE A 207 -7.72 -2.70 -6.05
CA PHE A 207 -6.32 -2.32 -5.83
C PHE A 207 -5.40 -2.58 -7.05
N PRO A 208 -5.36 -3.78 -7.66
CA PRO A 208 -4.43 -4.06 -8.77
C PRO A 208 -4.75 -3.31 -10.07
N PHE A 209 -5.87 -2.59 -10.13
CA PHE A 209 -6.30 -1.79 -11.28
C PHE A 209 -6.30 -0.29 -10.98
N SER A 210 -5.67 0.13 -9.88
CA SER A 210 -5.82 1.47 -9.32
C SER A 210 -4.51 2.27 -9.27
N LYS A 211 -4.65 3.56 -8.91
CA LYS A 211 -3.53 4.44 -8.56
C LYS A 211 -2.80 4.02 -7.27
N LEU A 212 -3.32 3.05 -6.51
CA LEU A 212 -2.65 2.51 -5.31
C LEU A 212 -1.42 1.65 -5.65
N LEU A 213 -1.25 1.28 -6.92
CA LEU A 213 -0.04 0.60 -7.43
C LEU A 213 1.25 1.43 -7.30
N HIS A 214 1.18 2.68 -6.82
CA HIS A 214 2.37 3.43 -6.43
C HIS A 214 3.20 2.70 -5.35
N VAL A 215 2.59 1.83 -4.54
CA VAL A 215 3.27 1.04 -3.49
C VAL A 215 4.43 0.21 -4.07
N PRO A 216 4.22 -0.74 -5.01
CA PRO A 216 5.33 -1.37 -5.71
C PRO A 216 5.96 -0.45 -6.77
N GLY A 217 5.19 0.43 -7.40
CA GLY A 217 5.62 1.22 -8.55
C GLY A 217 6.79 2.15 -8.27
N VAL A 218 6.94 2.64 -7.03
CA VAL A 218 8.07 3.52 -6.65
C VAL A 218 9.43 2.87 -6.90
N PHE A 219 9.55 1.55 -6.74
CA PHE A 219 10.80 0.81 -6.91
C PHE A 219 11.18 0.58 -8.37
N PHE A 220 10.21 0.69 -9.28
CA PHE A 220 10.40 0.49 -10.72
C PHE A 220 10.53 1.80 -11.50
N SER A 221 10.42 2.95 -10.83
CA SER A 221 10.52 4.26 -11.47
C SER A 221 11.95 4.58 -11.93
N PRO A 222 12.22 4.70 -13.25
CA PRO A 222 13.56 4.99 -13.78
C PRO A 222 14.14 6.29 -13.22
N THR A 223 13.29 7.28 -12.99
CA THR A 223 13.68 8.57 -12.40
C THR A 223 14.26 8.46 -10.99
N ARG A 224 13.97 7.37 -10.26
CA ARG A 224 14.32 7.18 -8.85
C ARG A 224 15.19 5.95 -8.57
N ASN A 225 15.28 4.98 -9.47
CA ASN A 225 16.03 3.74 -9.25
C ASN A 225 17.29 3.60 -10.12
N GLN A 226 17.61 4.61 -10.95
CA GLN A 226 18.80 4.60 -11.78
C GLN A 226 19.98 5.36 -11.14
N VAL A 227 21.17 4.84 -11.38
CA VAL A 227 22.46 5.48 -11.12
C VAL A 227 22.76 6.51 -12.20
N ASP A 228 23.17 7.70 -11.78
CA ASP A 228 23.57 8.81 -12.66
C ASP A 228 25.02 8.64 -13.10
N ASN A 229 25.22 7.82 -14.13
CA ASN A 229 26.51 7.69 -14.80
C ASN A 229 26.41 7.54 -16.33
N PRO A 230 25.50 8.26 -17.03
CA PRO A 230 25.35 8.11 -18.47
C PRO A 230 26.58 8.60 -19.26
N ARG A 231 27.45 9.43 -18.66
CA ARG A 231 28.68 9.93 -19.30
C ARG A 231 29.84 8.93 -19.19
N GLU A 232 29.84 8.15 -18.12
CA GLU A 232 30.91 7.19 -17.79
C GLU A 232 30.62 5.81 -18.36
N LYS A 233 29.34 5.43 -18.49
CA LYS A 233 28.92 4.11 -19.01
C LYS A 233 27.74 4.24 -19.96
N ARG A 234 27.93 3.79 -21.22
CA ARG A 234 26.84 3.64 -22.20
C ARG A 234 25.79 2.69 -21.63
N HIS A 235 24.56 3.18 -21.51
CA HIS A 235 23.39 2.37 -21.18
C HIS A 235 22.82 1.79 -22.48
N VAL A 236 22.71 0.47 -22.56
CA VAL A 236 22.11 -0.22 -23.71
C VAL A 236 20.97 -1.08 -23.17
N ALA A 237 19.77 -0.84 -23.71
CA ALA A 237 18.60 -1.63 -23.34
C ALA A 237 18.70 -3.06 -23.88
N PRO A 238 18.07 -4.05 -23.23
CA PRO A 238 18.17 -5.45 -23.67
C PRO A 238 17.81 -5.68 -25.14
N TRP A 239 16.79 -5.00 -25.66
CA TRP A 239 16.40 -5.09 -27.07
C TRP A 239 17.42 -4.47 -28.04
N ALA A 240 18.12 -3.41 -27.62
CA ALA A 240 19.11 -2.72 -28.44
C ALA A 240 20.43 -3.50 -28.51
N ARG A 241 20.75 -4.27 -27.48
CA ARG A 241 21.94 -5.13 -27.46
C ARG A 241 21.94 -6.14 -28.61
N ALA A 242 20.77 -6.73 -28.92
CA ALA A 242 20.65 -7.66 -30.04
C ALA A 242 20.91 -7.01 -31.41
N LEU A 243 20.64 -5.71 -31.56
CA LEU A 243 20.93 -4.96 -32.78
C LEU A 243 22.42 -4.61 -32.87
N ASP A 244 23.02 -4.15 -31.76
CA ASP A 244 24.46 -3.88 -31.69
C ASP A 244 25.30 -5.14 -32.01
N GLU A 245 24.84 -6.34 -31.59
CA GLU A 245 25.48 -7.63 -31.88
C GLU A 245 25.32 -8.07 -33.35
N GLN A 246 24.25 -7.65 -34.04
CA GLN A 246 24.03 -7.95 -35.46
C GLN A 246 24.86 -7.05 -36.38
N GLU A 247 25.09 -5.79 -36.01
CA GLU A 247 25.93 -4.87 -36.78
C GLU A 247 27.44 -5.21 -36.70
N GLN A 248 27.85 -6.05 -35.74
CA GLN A 248 29.25 -6.44 -35.53
C GLN A 248 29.65 -7.74 -36.23
N ASN A 249 28.70 -8.50 -36.79
CA ASN A 249 28.91 -9.75 -37.54
C ASN A 249 28.69 -9.54 -39.04
#